data_AF-A0A2A5V9R0-F1
#
_entry.id   AF-A0A2A5V9R0-F1
#
_cell.length_a   1.000
_cell.length_b   1.000
_cell.length_c   1.000
_cell.angle_alpha   90.00
_cell.angle_beta   90.00
_cell.angle_gamma   90.00
#
_symmetry.space_group_name_H-M   'P 1'
#
loop_
_entity.id
_entity.type
_entity.pdbx_description
1 polymer ?
#
loop_
_entity_poly.entity_id
_entity_poly.type
_entity_poly.pdbx_seq_one_letter_code
_entity_poly.pdbx_strand_id
1 'polypeptide(L)'
;MLYFAYGSNLNHFQMKRRCKDSVFLKKINLKDFRLTFRSKYRAADIEPKKNSIVPGGLFEISKSDEKKLDLYEDFPILYKKFYFEYYGKKVMTYTMVKKTSFRYPTERYLNVVKRGYRDCSLELKYLKKGLISL
;
A
#
# COMPACT_ATOMS: atom_id res chain seq x y z
N MET A 1 -1.16 -9.88 13.07
CA MET A 1 -1.84 -10.00 11.75
C MET A 1 -0.85 -9.60 10.67
N LEU A 2 -0.89 -10.25 9.50
CA LEU A 2 -0.07 -9.85 8.35
C LEU A 2 -0.73 -8.72 7.56
N TYR A 3 0.03 -7.65 7.32
CA TYR A 3 -0.40 -6.47 6.58
C TYR A 3 0.56 -6.20 5.41
N PHE A 4 -0.01 -5.97 4.23
CA PHE A 4 0.74 -5.60 3.03
C PHE A 4 0.58 -4.12 2.73
N ALA A 5 1.70 -3.40 2.71
CA ALA A 5 1.76 -1.99 2.32
C ALA A 5 2.32 -1.84 0.90
N TYR A 6 1.69 -0.99 0.09
CA TYR A 6 2.16 -0.65 -1.26
C TYR A 6 2.30 0.86 -1.52
N GLY A 7 1.86 1.69 -0.56
CA GLY A 7 1.86 3.15 -0.64
C GLY A 7 2.73 3.79 0.43
N SER A 8 2.24 4.85 1.07
CA SER A 8 3.01 5.62 2.08
C SER A 8 3.43 4.81 3.31
N ASN A 9 2.70 3.73 3.64
CA ASN A 9 3.06 2.84 4.76
C ASN A 9 4.29 1.97 4.49
N LEU A 10 4.86 2.00 3.28
CA LEU A 10 6.19 1.46 3.01
C LEU A 10 7.30 2.25 3.73
N ASN A 11 7.06 3.53 4.04
CA ASN A 11 8.01 4.35 4.78
C ASN A 11 8.06 3.87 6.24
N HIS A 12 9.18 3.25 6.64
CA HIS A 12 9.30 2.61 7.96
C HIS A 12 9.10 3.59 9.11
N PHE A 13 9.60 4.82 8.98
CA PHE A 13 9.42 5.84 10.01
C PHE A 13 7.95 6.22 10.19
N GLN A 14 7.22 6.45 9.10
CA GLN A 14 5.80 6.76 9.19
C GLN A 14 4.97 5.55 9.65
N MET A 15 5.31 4.35 9.18
CA MET A 15 4.67 3.12 9.62
C MET A 15 4.82 2.93 11.12
N LYS A 16 6.04 3.09 11.67
CA LYS A 16 6.29 2.94 13.12
C LYS A 16 5.61 4.02 13.96
N ARG A 17 5.47 5.25 13.43
CA ARG A 17 4.72 6.33 14.09
C ARG A 17 3.22 6.03 14.19
N ARG A 18 2.62 5.47 13.14
CA ARG A 18 1.20 5.08 13.12
C ARG A 18 0.96 3.79 13.92
N CYS A 19 1.80 2.80 13.68
CA CYS A 19 1.70 1.44 14.17
C CYS A 19 2.94 1.11 15.01
N LYS A 20 2.85 1.35 16.33
CA LYS A 20 4.02 1.24 17.23
C LYS A 20 4.52 -0.20 17.35
N ASP A 21 3.61 -1.17 17.25
CA ASP A 21 3.94 -2.58 17.40
C ASP A 21 4.35 -3.22 16.06
N SER A 22 4.29 -2.45 14.97
CA SER A 22 4.60 -2.97 13.63
C SER A 22 6.04 -3.45 13.52
N VAL A 23 6.19 -4.58 12.81
CA VAL A 23 7.48 -5.18 12.47
C VAL A 23 7.50 -5.42 10.96
N PHE A 24 8.49 -4.85 10.27
CA PHE A 24 8.74 -5.18 8.87
C PHE A 24 9.33 -6.58 8.78
N LEU A 25 8.74 -7.44 7.94
CA LEU A 25 9.19 -8.81 7.77
C LEU A 25 10.06 -8.96 6.51
N LYS A 26 9.50 -8.60 5.35
CA LYS A 26 10.16 -8.71 4.04
C LYS A 26 9.35 -8.03 2.95
N LYS A 27 9.96 -7.86 1.77
CA LYS A 27 9.22 -7.52 0.55
C LYS A 27 8.52 -8.74 -0.06
N ILE A 28 7.33 -8.52 -0.61
CA ILE A 28 6.56 -9.54 -1.34
C ILE A 28 5.91 -8.93 -2.59
N ASN A 29 5.42 -9.77 -3.50
CA ASN A 29 4.68 -9.34 -4.68
C ASN A 29 3.22 -9.76 -4.58
N LEU A 30 2.31 -8.80 -4.74
CA LEU A 30 0.89 -9.06 -4.97
C LEU A 30 0.67 -9.28 -6.47
N LYS A 31 0.18 -10.46 -6.85
CA LYS A 31 -0.09 -10.83 -8.25
C LYS A 31 -1.46 -10.35 -8.72
N ASP A 32 -1.58 -10.09 -10.02
CA ASP A 32 -2.81 -9.69 -10.71
C ASP A 32 -3.39 -8.35 -10.27
N PHE A 33 -2.50 -7.45 -9.83
CA PHE A 33 -2.83 -6.05 -9.51
C PHE A 33 -1.87 -5.10 -10.20
N ARG A 34 -2.33 -3.86 -10.38
CA ARG A 34 -1.47 -2.70 -10.68
C ARG A 34 -1.55 -1.64 -9.60
N LEU A 35 -0.46 -0.92 -9.41
CA LEU A 35 -0.40 0.32 -8.63
C LEU A 35 -0.96 1.46 -9.49
N THR A 36 -1.72 2.35 -8.87
CA THR A 36 -2.23 3.59 -9.48
C THR A 36 -2.37 4.67 -8.41
N PHE A 37 -2.73 5.89 -8.79
CA PHE A 37 -2.96 7.01 -7.90
C PHE A 37 -4.27 7.69 -8.28
N ARG A 38 -5.14 7.97 -7.30
CA ARG A 38 -6.48 8.49 -7.58
C ARG A 38 -7.06 9.28 -6.39
N SER A 39 -8.34 9.63 -6.48
CA SER A 39 -9.14 10.38 -5.49
C SER A 39 -8.75 11.85 -5.33
N LYS A 40 -9.55 12.60 -4.56
CA LYS A 40 -9.23 13.99 -4.19
C LYS A 40 -7.85 14.10 -3.51
N TYR A 41 -7.44 13.07 -2.78
CA TYR A 41 -6.16 12.99 -2.06
C TYR A 41 -4.97 12.62 -2.94
N ARG A 42 -5.18 12.19 -4.18
CA ARG A 42 -4.12 11.76 -5.12
C ARG A 42 -3.21 10.66 -4.52
N ALA A 43 -3.81 9.78 -3.72
CA ALA A 43 -3.12 8.74 -2.96
C ALA A 43 -3.01 7.43 -3.74
N ALA A 44 -2.08 6.57 -3.32
CA ALA A 44 -1.84 5.27 -3.95
C ALA A 44 -3.03 4.32 -3.75
N ASP A 45 -3.43 3.61 -4.80
CA ASP A 45 -4.41 2.53 -4.75
C ASP A 45 -3.91 1.35 -5.58
N ILE A 46 -4.50 0.19 -5.36
CA ILE A 46 -4.33 -0.99 -6.22
C ILE A 46 -5.67 -1.40 -6.82
N GLU A 47 -5.62 -1.90 -8.04
CA GLU A 47 -6.78 -2.46 -8.72
C GLU A 47 -6.39 -3.69 -9.55
N PRO A 48 -7.36 -4.59 -9.80
CA PRO A 48 -7.09 -5.81 -10.57
C PRO A 48 -6.52 -5.50 -11.94
N LYS A 49 -5.44 -6.19 -12.29
CA LYS A 49 -4.86 -6.22 -13.63
C LYS A 49 -4.10 -7.52 -13.82
N LYS A 50 -4.64 -8.40 -14.67
CA LYS A 50 -4.02 -9.70 -14.98
C LYS A 50 -2.57 -9.53 -15.46
N ASN A 51 -1.73 -10.51 -15.15
CA ASN A 51 -0.32 -10.54 -15.57
C ASN A 51 0.50 -9.33 -15.11
N SER A 52 0.07 -8.68 -14.03
CA SER A 52 0.79 -7.56 -13.39
C SER A 52 1.11 -7.89 -11.94
N ILE A 53 2.09 -7.18 -11.38
CA ILE A 53 2.45 -7.31 -9.97
C ILE A 53 2.57 -5.93 -9.31
N VAL A 54 2.25 -5.90 -8.03
CA VAL A 54 2.56 -4.77 -7.13
C VAL A 54 3.55 -5.26 -6.08
N PRO A 55 4.81 -4.81 -6.10
CA PRO A 55 5.72 -5.07 -4.99
C PRO A 55 5.31 -4.24 -3.78
N GLY A 56 5.48 -4.81 -2.59
CA GLY A 56 5.19 -4.11 -1.35
C GLY A 56 5.88 -4.72 -0.14
N GLY A 57 5.71 -4.08 1.00
CA GLY A 57 6.27 -4.52 2.28
C GLY A 57 5.24 -5.34 3.04
N LEU A 58 5.67 -6.51 3.53
CA LEU A 58 4.90 -7.34 4.45
C LEU A 58 5.31 -6.98 5.88
N PHE A 59 4.32 -6.61 6.68
CA PHE A 59 4.46 -6.28 8.08
C PHE A 59 3.66 -7.24 8.95
N GLU A 60 4.14 -7.49 10.14
CA GLU A 60 3.29 -7.94 11.24
C GLU A 60 2.78 -6.72 12.01
N ILE A 61 1.48 -6.70 12.30
CA ILE A 61 0.82 -5.64 13.08
C ILE A 61 -0.08 -6.23 14.18
N SER A 62 -0.22 -5.51 15.28
CA SER A 62 -1.15 -5.84 16.37
C SER A 62 -2.60 -5.47 16.02
N LYS A 63 -3.58 -5.93 16.81
CA LYS A 63 -4.99 -5.48 16.67
C LYS A 63 -5.14 -3.98 16.96
N SER A 64 -4.28 -3.41 17.80
CA SER A 64 -4.28 -1.97 18.09
C SER A 64 -3.78 -1.18 16.89
N ASP A 65 -2.72 -1.67 16.24
CA ASP A 65 -2.19 -1.08 15.01
C ASP A 65 -3.20 -1.14 13.87
N GLU A 66 -3.94 -2.24 13.72
CA GLU A 66 -5.04 -2.34 12.74
C GLU A 66 -6.09 -1.23 12.95
N LYS A 67 -6.54 -0.99 14.19
CA LYS A 67 -7.50 0.09 14.48
C LYS A 67 -6.97 1.47 14.10
N LYS A 68 -5.67 1.72 14.29
CA LYS A 68 -5.03 2.99 13.89
C LYS A 68 -4.94 3.11 12.37
N LEU A 69 -4.67 2.01 11.67
CA LEU A 69 -4.72 1.98 10.20
C LEU A 69 -6.14 2.20 9.70
N ASP A 70 -7.16 1.61 10.31
CA ASP A 70 -8.56 1.81 9.90
C ASP A 70 -8.95 3.30 9.97
N LEU A 71 -8.54 4.02 11.02
CA LEU A 71 -8.74 5.47 11.11
C LEU A 71 -7.92 6.23 10.07
N TYR A 72 -6.66 5.84 9.84
CA TYR A 72 -5.76 6.54 8.91
C TYR A 72 -6.19 6.36 7.44
N GLU A 73 -6.68 5.18 7.08
CA GLU A 73 -7.14 4.84 5.73
C GLU A 73 -8.61 5.24 5.49
N ASP A 74 -9.24 5.92 6.46
CA ASP A 74 -10.64 6.34 6.41
C ASP A 74 -11.57 5.16 6.05
N PHE A 75 -11.35 4.02 6.71
CA PHE A 75 -12.12 2.79 6.54
C PHE A 75 -13.49 2.90 7.24
N PRO A 76 -14.60 2.47 6.62
CA PRO A 76 -14.71 1.84 5.30
C PRO A 76 -15.09 2.81 4.17
N ILE A 77 -14.91 4.12 4.34
CA ILE A 77 -15.42 5.16 3.43
C ILE A 77 -14.50 5.33 2.20
N LEU A 78 -13.22 5.63 2.43
CA LEU A 78 -12.25 5.84 1.36
C LEU A 78 -11.67 4.52 0.88
N TYR A 79 -11.20 3.70 1.82
CA TYR A 79 -10.66 2.37 1.57
C TYR A 79 -11.49 1.27 2.23
N LYS A 80 -11.47 0.09 1.62
CA LYS A 80 -11.96 -1.17 2.18
C LYS A 80 -10.81 -2.15 2.37
N LYS A 81 -10.95 -3.07 3.33
CA LYS A 81 -10.03 -4.19 3.51
C LYS A 81 -10.16 -5.17 2.35
N PHE A 82 -9.03 -5.63 1.86
CA PHE A 82 -8.88 -6.71 0.90
C PHE A 82 -7.95 -7.75 1.51
N TYR A 83 -8.29 -9.02 1.34
CA TYR A 83 -7.52 -10.13 1.86
C TYR A 83 -7.07 -11.02 0.73
N PHE A 84 -5.82 -11.46 0.80
CA PHE A 84 -5.25 -12.44 -0.12
C PHE A 84 -4.41 -13.45 0.65
N GLU A 85 -4.12 -14.56 0.02
CA GLU A 85 -3.26 -15.59 0.60
C GLU A 85 -1.81 -15.43 0.12
N TYR A 86 -0.88 -15.58 1.06
CA TYR A 86 0.54 -15.61 0.78
C TYR A 86 1.15 -16.79 1.55
N TYR A 87 1.54 -17.84 0.83
CA TYR A 87 2.05 -19.09 1.40
C TYR A 87 1.14 -19.67 2.51
N GLY A 88 -0.16 -19.80 2.21
CA GLY A 88 -1.16 -20.34 3.14
C GLY A 88 -1.52 -19.42 4.32
N LYS A 89 -0.96 -18.21 4.38
CA LYS A 89 -1.31 -17.20 5.40
C LYS A 89 -2.17 -16.11 4.79
N LYS A 90 -3.23 -15.73 5.51
CA LYS A 90 -4.09 -14.59 5.16
C LYS A 90 -3.35 -13.27 5.41
N VAL A 91 -3.31 -12.41 4.41
CA VAL A 91 -2.69 -11.08 4.45
C VAL A 91 -3.73 -10.03 4.15
N MET A 92 -3.77 -8.97 4.95
CA MET A 92 -4.66 -7.83 4.79
C MET A 92 -3.97 -6.71 4.03
N THR A 93 -4.70 -6.00 3.19
CA THR A 93 -4.31 -4.71 2.61
C THR A 93 -5.56 -3.83 2.44
N TYR A 94 -5.38 -2.55 2.13
CA TYR A 94 -6.47 -1.64 1.82
C TYR A 94 -6.57 -1.40 0.32
N THR A 95 -7.79 -1.25 -0.22
CA THR A 95 -8.04 -0.79 -1.60
C THR A 95 -9.15 0.24 -1.61
N MET A 96 -9.09 1.27 -2.45
CA MET A 96 -10.13 2.29 -2.46
C MET A 96 -11.50 1.72 -2.86
N VAL A 97 -12.56 2.19 -2.21
CA VAL A 97 -13.95 1.79 -2.49
C VAL A 97 -14.36 2.25 -3.88
N LYS A 98 -14.18 3.54 -4.19
CA LYS A 98 -14.49 4.13 -5.50
C LYS A 98 -13.24 4.22 -6.36
N LYS A 99 -13.23 3.49 -7.49
CA LYS A 99 -12.14 3.49 -8.47
C LYS A 99 -12.21 4.71 -9.41
N THR A 100 -11.99 5.90 -8.84
CA THR A 100 -11.93 7.17 -9.59
C THR A 100 -10.81 7.20 -10.62
N SER A 101 -10.88 8.12 -11.58
CA SER A 101 -9.83 8.32 -12.59
C SER A 101 -8.47 8.61 -11.96
N PHE A 102 -7.43 8.29 -12.71
CA PHE A 102 -6.06 8.51 -12.30
C PHE A 102 -5.81 10.00 -12.00
N ARG A 103 -5.04 10.26 -10.93
CA ARG A 103 -4.54 11.59 -10.60
C ARG A 103 -3.12 11.49 -10.09
N TYR A 104 -2.22 12.27 -10.70
CA TYR A 104 -0.83 12.33 -10.27
C TYR A 104 -0.72 12.73 -8.78
N PRO A 105 0.08 12.01 -7.97
CA PRO A 105 0.32 12.37 -6.58
C PRO A 105 1.02 13.73 -6.47
N THR A 106 0.89 14.38 -5.31
CA THR A 106 1.74 15.54 -5.01
C THR A 106 3.19 15.08 -4.88
N GLU A 107 4.14 15.98 -5.16
CA GLU A 107 5.57 15.68 -5.04
C GLU A 107 5.92 15.23 -3.61
N ARG A 108 5.35 15.91 -2.60
CA ARG A 108 5.51 15.55 -1.19
C ARG A 108 5.08 14.11 -0.92
N TYR A 109 3.91 13.70 -1.39
CA TYR A 109 3.43 12.33 -1.20
C TYR A 109 4.30 11.32 -1.97
N LEU A 110 4.65 11.63 -3.21
CA LEU A 110 5.50 10.77 -4.03
C LEU A 110 6.87 10.54 -3.39
N ASN A 111 7.47 11.57 -2.78
CA ASN A 111 8.74 11.45 -2.07
C ASN A 111 8.66 10.55 -0.82
N VAL A 112 7.51 10.55 -0.13
CA VAL A 112 7.24 9.58 0.96
C VAL A 112 7.23 8.16 0.42
N VAL A 113 6.50 7.90 -0.68
CA VAL A 113 6.43 6.57 -1.30
C VAL A 113 7.80 6.13 -1.81
N LYS A 114 8.56 7.01 -2.49
CA LYS A 114 9.94 6.74 -2.93
C LYS A 114 10.84 6.38 -1.75
N ARG A 115 10.72 7.05 -0.60
CA ARG A 115 11.46 6.68 0.60
C ARG A 115 11.08 5.28 1.08
N GLY A 116 9.79 4.96 1.12
CA GLY A 116 9.33 3.62 1.49
C GLY A 116 9.81 2.52 0.54
N TYR A 117 9.87 2.79 -0.77
CA TYR A 117 10.49 1.86 -1.73
C TYR A 117 11.95 1.57 -1.38
N ARG A 118 12.72 2.57 -0.94
CA ARG A 118 14.10 2.36 -0.48
C ARG A 118 14.16 1.59 0.85
N ASP A 119 13.33 1.97 1.82
CA ASP A 119 13.29 1.31 3.13
C ASP A 119 12.96 -0.19 3.02
N CYS A 120 12.12 -0.57 2.06
CA CYS A 120 11.72 -1.96 1.79
C CYS A 120 12.54 -2.64 0.66
N SER A 121 13.61 -2.00 0.14
CA SER A 121 14.43 -2.53 -0.97
C SER A 121 13.62 -2.96 -2.21
N LEU A 122 12.64 -2.12 -2.60
CA LEU A 122 11.79 -2.28 -3.78
C LEU A 122 12.36 -1.52 -4.98
N GLU A 123 12.18 -2.08 -6.17
CA GLU A 123 12.63 -1.42 -7.40
C GLU A 123 11.70 -0.28 -7.82
N LEU A 124 12.26 0.92 -8.00
CA LEU A 124 11.49 2.12 -8.40
C LEU A 124 10.81 2.01 -9.76
N LYS A 125 11.20 1.05 -10.61
CA LYS A 125 10.55 0.82 -11.92
C LYS A 125 9.06 0.53 -11.78
N TYR A 126 8.64 -0.14 -10.70
CA TYR A 126 7.22 -0.44 -10.45
C TYR A 126 6.44 0.82 -10.03
N LEU A 127 7.05 1.70 -9.23
CA LEU A 127 6.47 3.01 -8.91
C LEU A 127 6.29 3.86 -10.17
N LYS A 128 7.31 3.92 -11.03
CA LYS A 128 7.25 4.65 -12.31
C LYS A 128 6.12 4.11 -13.21
N LYS A 129 5.96 2.79 -13.31
CA LYS A 129 4.85 2.17 -14.05
C LYS A 129 3.48 2.60 -13.52
N GLY A 130 3.32 2.74 -12.21
CA GLY A 130 2.07 3.20 -11.59
C GLY A 130 1.76 4.69 -11.80
N LEU A 131 2.73 5.48 -12.26
CA LEU A 131 2.55 6.90 -12.60
C LEU A 131 2.15 7.13 -14.05
N ILE A 132 2.23 6.11 -14.91
CA ILE A 132 1.82 6.21 -16.31
C ILE A 132 0.33 5.88 -16.37
N SER A 133 -0.49 6.88 -16.74
CA SER A 133 -1.89 6.64 -17.09
C SER A 133 -1.92 5.75 -18.32
N LEU A 134 -2.57 4.57 -18.21
CA LEU A 134 -3.02 3.78 -19.35
C LEU A 134 -4.48 4.13 -19.60
#